data_AF-A0A0N4UR24-F1
#
_entry.id   AF-A0A0N4UR24-F1
#
_cell.length_a   1.000
_cell.length_b   1.000
_cell.length_c   1.000
_cell.angle_alpha   90.00
_cell.angle_beta   90.00
_cell.angle_gamma   90.00
#
_symmetry.space_group_name_H-M   'P 1'
#
loop_
_entity.id
_entity.type
_entity.pdbx_description
1 polymer ?
#
loop_
_entity_poly.entity_id
_entity_poly.type
_entity_poly.pdbx_seq_one_letter_code
_entity_poly.pdbx_strand_id
1 'polypeptide(L)'
;MPFPLIVLALLCEIVNGADENIKVCSISVPVPGQNNAVVRPSVPVEYCQDRDAAACFEIFKPTDNNIFANNRMPNQNYQVLDKCQQEPYIMLARQMCPWMCATCCMTKEYNCENATTLLPPPTTCRDERQNCAAIRATNSCGGVFRTTMMQQCARTCGYCT
;
A
#
# COMPACT_ATOMS: atom_id res chain seq x y z
N MET A 1 48.14 -29.55 -11.38
CA MET A 1 46.82 -30.13 -11.74
C MET A 1 45.84 -28.98 -11.86
N PRO A 2 45.38 -28.60 -13.06
CA PRO A 2 44.46 -27.47 -13.17
C PRO A 2 43.02 -27.98 -12.98
N PHE A 3 42.34 -27.43 -11.98
CA PHE A 3 40.91 -27.63 -11.74
C PHE A 3 40.08 -26.84 -12.77
N PRO A 4 39.20 -27.49 -13.56
CA PRO A 4 38.16 -26.79 -14.29
C PRO A 4 36.87 -26.89 -13.47
N LEU A 5 36.52 -25.86 -12.69
CA LEU A 5 35.25 -25.82 -11.95
C LEU A 5 34.32 -24.75 -12.52
N ILE A 6 33.50 -25.26 -13.45
CA ILE A 6 32.24 -24.77 -13.94
C ILE A 6 31.29 -24.59 -12.73
N VAL A 7 31.31 -23.44 -12.03
CA VAL A 7 30.34 -23.15 -10.95
C VAL A 7 30.15 -21.63 -10.79
N LEU A 8 29.52 -20.91 -11.73
CA LEU A 8 29.02 -19.54 -11.44
C LEU A 8 27.98 -19.00 -12.44
N ALA A 9 27.14 -19.86 -13.02
CA ALA A 9 26.03 -19.43 -13.89
C ALA A 9 24.63 -19.66 -13.28
N LEU A 10 24.53 -19.94 -11.96
CA LEU A 10 23.29 -20.44 -11.35
C LEU A 10 22.50 -19.44 -10.47
N LEU A 11 22.82 -18.12 -10.45
CA LEU A 11 22.23 -17.20 -9.45
C LEU A 11 21.74 -15.84 -9.95
N CYS A 12 21.66 -15.61 -11.26
CA CYS A 12 21.09 -14.37 -11.80
C CYS A 12 19.92 -14.65 -12.75
N GLU A 13 18.98 -15.51 -12.33
CA GLU A 13 17.59 -15.22 -12.67
C GLU A 13 17.20 -13.92 -11.96
N ILE A 14 17.65 -12.81 -12.55
CA ILE A 14 17.06 -11.49 -12.40
C ILE A 14 15.73 -11.58 -13.15
N VAL A 15 14.82 -12.43 -12.66
CA VAL A 15 13.42 -12.31 -13.01
C VAL A 15 13.02 -10.97 -12.41
N ASN A 16 13.00 -9.97 -13.29
CA ASN A 16 12.39 -8.69 -13.00
C ASN A 16 10.94 -8.99 -12.63
N GLY A 17 10.62 -8.68 -11.38
CA GLY A 17 9.28 -8.88 -10.85
C GLY A 17 8.24 -8.13 -11.66
N ALA A 18 7.03 -8.65 -11.75
CA ALA A 18 5.92 -7.89 -12.33
C ALA A 18 5.25 -7.03 -11.25
N ASP A 19 4.71 -5.88 -11.64
CA ASP A 19 3.87 -5.10 -10.75
C ASP A 19 2.48 -5.77 -10.65
N GLU A 20 2.02 -6.02 -9.43
CA GLU A 20 0.76 -6.73 -9.17
C GLU A 20 -0.08 -6.08 -8.08
N ASN A 21 -1.37 -6.38 -8.06
CA ASN A 21 -2.25 -5.94 -6.98
C ASN A 21 -1.78 -6.53 -5.64
N ILE A 22 -1.89 -5.75 -4.57
CA ILE A 22 -1.63 -6.25 -3.23
C ILE A 22 -2.63 -7.38 -2.85
N LYS A 23 -2.10 -8.47 -2.31
CA LYS A 23 -2.82 -9.66 -1.87
C LYS A 23 -2.90 -9.71 -0.34
N VAL A 24 -1.87 -9.20 0.32
CA VAL A 24 -1.80 -9.05 1.79
C VAL A 24 -2.15 -7.61 2.20
N CYS A 25 -2.50 -7.41 3.47
CA CYS A 25 -2.87 -6.09 3.99
C CYS A 25 -3.90 -5.37 3.12
N SER A 26 -4.89 -6.07 2.56
CA SER A 26 -5.78 -5.52 1.56
C SER A 26 -7.25 -5.57 1.97
N ILE A 27 -8.03 -4.61 1.47
CA ILE A 27 -9.48 -4.49 1.59
C ILE A 27 -10.09 -4.18 0.22
N SER A 28 -11.31 -4.65 -0.02
CA SER A 28 -12.11 -4.25 -1.19
C SER A 28 -12.92 -3.00 -0.87
N VAL A 29 -12.74 -1.94 -1.66
CA VAL A 29 -13.41 -0.64 -1.48
C VAL A 29 -14.32 -0.40 -2.69
N PRO A 30 -15.63 -0.16 -2.51
CA PRO A 30 -16.52 0.19 -3.62
C PRO A 30 -16.13 1.54 -4.22
N VAL A 31 -16.14 1.65 -5.55
CA VAL A 31 -15.86 2.91 -6.24
C VAL A 31 -17.15 3.72 -6.38
N PRO A 32 -17.21 4.97 -5.87
CA PRO A 32 -18.42 5.78 -6.00
C PRO A 32 -18.83 5.99 -7.45
N GLY A 33 -20.09 5.68 -7.77
CA GLY A 33 -20.66 5.84 -9.12
C GLY A 33 -20.32 4.71 -10.09
N GLN A 34 -19.68 3.62 -9.65
CA GLN A 34 -19.40 2.45 -10.45
C GLN A 34 -19.88 1.17 -9.74
N ASN A 35 -20.27 0.15 -10.51
CA ASN A 35 -20.66 -1.17 -9.99
C ASN A 35 -19.43 -2.09 -9.84
N ASN A 36 -18.33 -1.56 -9.32
CA ASN A 36 -17.09 -2.31 -9.08
C ASN A 36 -16.46 -1.90 -7.74
N ALA A 37 -15.54 -2.75 -7.27
CA ALA A 37 -14.70 -2.48 -6.12
C ALA A 37 -13.23 -2.59 -6.52
N VAL A 38 -12.37 -1.84 -5.83
CA VAL A 38 -10.93 -1.87 -6.01
C VAL A 38 -10.23 -2.38 -4.74
N VAL A 39 -9.06 -2.98 -4.91
CA VAL A 39 -8.23 -3.50 -3.84
C VAL A 39 -7.31 -2.39 -3.32
N ARG A 40 -7.40 -2.10 -2.03
CA ARG A 40 -6.65 -1.02 -1.36
C ARG A 40 -5.95 -1.53 -0.10
N PRO A 41 -4.87 -0.89 0.38
CA PRO A 41 -4.27 -1.24 1.65
C PRO A 41 -5.27 -1.08 2.79
N SER A 42 -5.36 -2.06 3.69
CA SER A 42 -6.17 -2.02 4.91
C SER A 42 -5.70 -0.90 5.83
N VAL A 43 -4.38 -0.71 5.88
CA VAL A 43 -3.71 0.44 6.50
C VAL A 43 -3.01 1.21 5.38
N PRO A 44 -3.46 2.44 5.09
CA PRO A 44 -2.86 3.26 4.05
C PRO A 44 -1.38 3.51 4.24
N VAL A 45 -0.65 3.51 3.13
CA VAL A 45 0.80 3.43 3.16
C VAL A 45 1.44 4.61 3.86
N GLU A 46 0.80 5.79 3.81
CA GLU A 46 1.30 7.02 4.42
C GLU A 46 1.39 6.95 5.96
N TYR A 47 0.84 5.89 6.56
CA TYR A 47 0.84 5.64 7.99
C TYR A 47 2.03 4.84 8.49
N CYS A 48 2.82 4.29 7.57
CA CYS A 48 4.08 3.66 7.91
C CYS A 48 5.21 4.30 7.13
N GLN A 49 6.43 4.02 7.57
CA GLN A 49 7.64 4.53 6.95
C GLN A 49 8.59 3.38 6.69
N ASP A 50 9.25 3.41 5.54
CA ASP A 50 10.36 2.53 5.26
C ASP A 50 11.52 2.85 6.20
N ARG A 51 12.10 1.81 6.80
CA ARG A 51 13.27 1.92 7.66
C ARG A 51 14.46 2.53 6.91
N ASP A 52 14.62 2.15 5.65
CA ASP A 52 15.57 2.71 4.70
C ASP A 52 14.88 2.90 3.36
N ALA A 53 14.35 4.10 3.14
CA ALA A 53 13.59 4.42 1.92
C ALA A 53 14.44 4.25 0.65
N ALA A 54 15.75 4.50 0.71
CA ALA A 54 16.64 4.35 -0.45
C ALA A 54 16.84 2.87 -0.80
N ALA A 55 17.14 2.03 0.21
CA ALA A 55 17.26 0.59 0.00
C ALA A 55 15.94 -0.03 -0.45
N CYS A 56 14.82 0.36 0.16
CA CYS A 56 13.49 -0.13 -0.21
C CYS A 56 13.14 0.25 -1.65
N PHE A 57 13.49 1.46 -2.08
CA PHE A 57 13.34 1.86 -3.48
C PHE A 57 14.20 0.98 -4.40
N GLU A 58 15.50 0.83 -4.14
CA GLU A 58 16.37 0.00 -4.99
C GLU A 58 15.92 -1.47 -5.09
N ILE A 59 15.35 -2.02 -4.02
CA ILE A 59 14.94 -3.44 -3.96
C ILE A 59 13.55 -3.66 -4.57
N PHE A 60 12.60 -2.76 -4.29
CA PHE A 60 11.18 -2.94 -4.59
C PHE A 60 10.59 -1.88 -5.52
N LYS A 61 11.44 -1.11 -6.23
CA LYS A 61 11.00 -0.13 -7.22
C LYS A 61 10.09 -0.81 -8.26
N PRO A 62 8.87 -0.28 -8.47
CA PRO A 62 8.00 -0.75 -9.54
C PRO A 62 8.64 -0.61 -10.93
N THR A 63 8.27 -1.48 -11.86
CA THR A 63 8.83 -1.43 -13.23
C THR A 63 8.30 -0.22 -13.99
N ASP A 64 7.03 0.13 -13.78
CA ASP A 64 6.41 1.36 -14.30
C ASP A 64 6.38 2.48 -13.26
N ASN A 65 7.01 3.62 -13.59
CA ASN A 65 7.00 4.82 -12.74
C ASN A 65 5.60 5.39 -12.50
N ASN A 66 4.63 5.10 -13.38
CA ASN A 66 3.25 5.55 -13.24
C ASN A 66 2.52 4.88 -12.06
N ILE A 67 3.02 3.76 -11.54
CA ILE A 67 2.37 3.02 -10.44
C ILE A 67 2.22 3.89 -9.20
N PHE A 68 3.23 4.69 -8.86
CA PHE A 68 3.11 5.62 -7.73
C PHE A 68 2.00 6.65 -7.92
N ALA A 69 1.79 7.13 -9.15
CA ALA A 69 0.69 8.05 -9.46
C ALA A 69 -0.65 7.31 -9.42
N ASN A 70 -0.71 6.10 -9.99
CA ASN A 70 -1.92 5.28 -10.02
C ASN A 70 -2.39 4.88 -8.63
N ASN A 71 -1.46 4.51 -7.74
CA ASN A 71 -1.74 4.14 -6.35
C ASN A 71 -2.39 5.29 -5.55
N ARG A 72 -2.11 6.55 -5.93
CA ARG A 72 -2.76 7.72 -5.34
C ARG A 72 -4.20 7.91 -5.80
N MET A 73 -4.61 7.30 -6.92
CA MET A 73 -5.98 7.40 -7.43
C MET A 73 -6.89 6.41 -6.67
N PRO A 74 -7.94 6.86 -5.98
CA PRO A 74 -8.76 6.00 -5.10
C PRO A 74 -9.60 4.96 -5.87
N ASN A 75 -9.78 5.15 -7.16
CA ASN A 75 -10.53 4.27 -8.07
C ASN A 75 -9.64 3.27 -8.83
N GLN A 76 -8.37 3.14 -8.44
CA GLN A 76 -7.46 2.12 -8.95
C GLN A 76 -7.12 1.11 -7.86
N ASN A 77 -6.79 -0.12 -8.29
CA ASN A 77 -6.17 -1.10 -7.42
C ASN A 77 -4.78 -0.60 -7.00
N TYR A 78 -4.41 -0.88 -5.75
CA TYR A 78 -3.07 -0.58 -5.26
C TYR A 78 -2.11 -1.67 -5.72
N GLN A 79 -1.03 -1.26 -6.38
CA GLN A 79 -0.03 -2.15 -6.96
C GLN A 79 1.32 -2.00 -6.27
N VAL A 80 2.03 -3.11 -6.17
CA VAL A 80 3.42 -3.20 -5.67
C VAL A 80 4.20 -4.14 -6.58
N LEU A 81 5.53 -4.08 -6.53
CA LEU A 81 6.34 -5.11 -7.16
C LEU A 81 6.02 -6.47 -6.52
N ASP A 82 5.78 -7.51 -7.31
CA ASP A 82 5.46 -8.87 -6.83
C ASP A 82 6.43 -9.41 -5.78
N LYS A 83 7.71 -9.01 -5.83
CA LYS A 83 8.74 -9.31 -4.84
C LYS A 83 8.34 -8.86 -3.43
N CYS A 84 7.51 -7.83 -3.27
CA CYS A 84 6.96 -7.46 -1.97
C CYS A 84 6.14 -8.59 -1.31
N GLN A 85 5.65 -9.54 -2.11
CA GLN A 85 4.71 -10.59 -1.71
C GLN A 85 5.25 -12.01 -1.91
N GLN A 86 6.49 -12.16 -2.38
CA GLN A 86 7.11 -13.46 -2.67
C GLN A 86 8.23 -13.80 -1.68
N GLU A 87 8.36 -15.08 -1.35
CA GLU A 87 9.57 -15.59 -0.72
C GLU A 87 10.78 -15.38 -1.65
N PRO A 88 11.98 -15.02 -1.13
CA PRO A 88 12.33 -14.84 0.28
C PRO A 88 12.11 -13.40 0.81
N TYR A 89 11.54 -12.51 -0.01
CA TYR A 89 11.49 -11.07 0.26
C TYR A 89 10.38 -10.63 1.20
N ILE A 90 9.38 -11.48 1.49
CA ILE A 90 8.24 -11.17 2.38
C ILE A 90 8.71 -10.62 3.74
N MET A 91 9.69 -11.28 4.36
CA MET A 91 10.20 -10.84 5.67
C MET A 91 10.90 -9.48 5.60
N LEU A 92 11.64 -9.25 4.51
CA LEU A 92 12.32 -7.98 4.25
C LEU A 92 11.31 -6.85 4.04
N ALA A 93 10.32 -7.07 3.18
CA ALA A 93 9.24 -6.13 2.89
C ALA A 93 8.52 -5.71 4.18
N ARG A 94 8.16 -6.68 5.03
CA ARG A 94 7.46 -6.44 6.30
C ARG A 94 8.30 -5.66 7.31
N GLN A 95 9.58 -5.98 7.45
CA GLN A 95 10.42 -5.42 8.51
C GLN A 95 11.07 -4.10 8.14
N MET A 96 11.39 -3.90 6.86
CA MET A 96 12.14 -2.74 6.39
C MET A 96 11.35 -1.83 5.49
N CYS A 97 10.43 -2.36 4.69
CA CYS A 97 9.80 -1.61 3.60
C CYS A 97 8.27 -1.57 3.65
N PRO A 98 7.64 -1.28 4.82
CA PRO A 98 6.20 -1.36 4.95
C PRO A 98 5.46 -0.33 4.10
N TRP A 99 6.08 0.82 3.81
CA TRP A 99 5.51 1.84 2.93
C TRP A 99 5.60 1.40 1.47
N MET A 100 6.79 1.03 1.01
CA MET A 100 7.04 0.60 -0.37
C MET A 100 6.19 -0.59 -0.77
N CYS A 101 6.07 -1.57 0.13
CA CYS A 101 5.36 -2.82 -0.12
C CYS A 101 3.93 -2.85 0.39
N ALA A 102 3.40 -1.72 0.87
CA ALA A 102 2.05 -1.60 1.43
C ALA A 102 1.74 -2.64 2.52
N THR A 103 2.73 -2.95 3.38
CA THR A 103 2.60 -3.89 4.49
C THR A 103 2.48 -3.19 5.85
N CYS A 104 2.06 -1.92 5.89
CA CYS A 104 1.82 -1.20 7.14
C CYS A 104 1.00 -2.02 8.15
N CYS A 105 -0.01 -2.77 7.68
CA CYS A 105 -0.86 -3.57 8.54
C CYS A 105 -0.10 -4.64 9.36
N MET A 106 1.06 -5.09 8.86
CA MET A 106 1.89 -6.11 9.50
C MET A 106 2.96 -5.53 10.42
N THR A 107 3.09 -4.20 10.50
CA THR A 107 4.02 -3.61 11.46
C THR A 107 3.49 -3.81 12.88
N LYS A 108 4.38 -3.75 13.88
CA LYS A 108 3.98 -3.91 15.29
C LYS A 108 2.95 -2.88 15.76
N GLU A 109 2.89 -1.72 15.10
CA GLU A 109 1.97 -0.63 15.44
C GLU A 109 0.52 -0.98 15.09
N TYR A 110 0.29 -1.54 13.90
CA TYR A 110 -1.05 -1.87 13.43
C TYR A 110 -1.43 -3.33 13.75
N ASN A 111 -0.44 -4.23 13.66
CA ASN A 111 -0.52 -5.66 13.97
C ASN A 111 -1.84 -6.30 13.56
N CYS A 112 -2.29 -6.01 12.35
CA CYS A 112 -3.41 -6.71 11.78
C CYS A 112 -2.99 -8.18 11.64
N GLU A 113 -3.70 -9.08 12.30
CA GLU A 113 -3.82 -10.44 11.78
C GLU A 113 -4.19 -10.26 10.30
N ASN A 114 -3.56 -11.01 9.41
CA ASN A 114 -3.60 -10.84 7.95
C ASN A 114 -5.02 -11.11 7.39
N ALA A 115 -5.97 -10.31 7.86
CA ALA A 115 -7.38 -10.56 7.95
C ALA A 115 -8.04 -9.62 6.97
N THR A 116 -8.60 -10.22 5.93
CA THR A 116 -9.40 -9.60 4.87
C THR A 116 -10.70 -8.96 5.41
N THR A 117 -10.79 -8.70 6.71
CA THR A 117 -11.99 -8.32 7.45
C THR A 117 -11.60 -7.58 8.74
N LEU A 118 -12.14 -6.36 8.89
CA LEU A 118 -12.33 -5.57 10.13
C LEU A 118 -11.35 -4.43 10.42
N LEU A 119 -11.76 -3.21 10.07
CA LEU A 119 -12.62 -2.41 10.96
C LEU A 119 -13.79 -1.89 10.12
N PRO A 120 -15.06 -2.06 10.55
CA PRO A 120 -16.12 -1.24 9.97
C PRO A 120 -15.75 0.23 10.23
N PRO A 121 -16.00 1.15 9.30
CA PRO A 121 -15.91 2.56 9.62
C PRO A 121 -16.76 2.83 10.88
N PRO A 122 -16.36 3.78 11.74
CA PRO A 122 -17.18 4.15 12.90
C PRO A 122 -18.62 4.29 12.41
N THR A 123 -19.56 3.64 13.10
CA THR A 123 -20.98 3.51 12.71
C THR A 123 -21.68 4.86 12.51
N THR A 124 -20.99 5.96 12.75
CA THR A 124 -21.29 7.33 12.36
C THR A 124 -20.36 7.78 11.24
N CYS A 125 -20.55 7.30 10.01
CA CYS A 125 -19.86 7.85 8.84
C CYS A 125 -20.46 9.23 8.49
N ARG A 126 -19.83 10.30 8.96
CA ARG A 126 -20.27 11.67 8.68
C ARG A 126 -19.08 12.62 8.54
N ASP A 127 -19.36 13.74 7.90
CA ASP A 127 -18.47 14.89 7.94
C ASP A 127 -18.86 15.74 9.15
N GLU A 128 -17.95 15.85 10.12
CA GLU A 128 -18.11 16.69 11.31
C GLU A 128 -17.82 18.17 11.00
N ARG A 129 -17.16 18.46 9.87
CA ARG A 129 -16.77 19.82 9.46
C ARG A 129 -17.55 20.30 8.24
N GLN A 130 -17.98 21.56 8.26
CA GLN A 130 -18.72 22.16 7.14
C GLN A 130 -17.85 22.40 5.88
N ASN A 131 -16.53 22.54 6.04
CA ASN A 131 -15.60 22.88 4.94
C ASN A 131 -14.94 21.65 4.31
N CYS A 132 -15.47 20.44 4.50
CA CYS A 132 -14.88 19.22 3.93
C CYS A 132 -14.76 19.25 2.41
N ALA A 133 -15.70 19.89 1.70
CA ALA A 133 -15.60 20.07 0.25
C ALA A 133 -14.35 20.87 -0.17
N ALA A 134 -14.00 21.91 0.59
CA ALA A 134 -12.78 22.70 0.34
C ALA A 134 -11.51 21.88 0.65
N ILE A 135 -11.52 21.09 1.72
CA ILE A 135 -10.43 20.18 2.11
C ILE A 135 -10.16 19.13 1.01
N ARG A 136 -11.24 18.59 0.43
CA ARG A 136 -11.13 17.68 -0.72
C ARG A 136 -10.52 18.39 -1.92
N ALA A 137 -10.94 19.63 -2.20
CA ALA A 137 -10.40 20.43 -3.30
C ALA A 137 -8.91 20.75 -3.15
N THR A 138 -8.40 20.85 -1.91
CA THR A 138 -6.97 21.07 -1.62
C THR A 138 -6.16 19.78 -1.49
N ASN A 139 -6.71 18.62 -1.85
CA ASN A 139 -6.07 17.29 -1.71
C ASN A 139 -5.61 16.98 -0.27
N SER A 140 -6.25 17.57 0.74
CA SER A 140 -5.87 17.43 2.14
C SER A 140 -6.49 16.23 2.83
N CYS A 141 -7.21 15.38 2.09
CA CYS A 141 -7.78 14.16 2.64
C CYS A 141 -6.71 13.16 3.08
N GLY A 142 -5.56 13.10 2.39
CA GLY A 142 -4.50 12.13 2.67
C GLY A 142 -3.29 12.71 3.42
N GLY A 143 -2.23 11.90 3.53
CA GLY A 143 -0.96 12.29 4.15
C GLY A 143 -1.10 12.66 5.62
N VAL A 144 -0.39 13.71 6.04
CA VAL A 144 -0.30 14.16 7.44
C VAL A 144 -1.65 14.54 8.06
N PHE A 145 -2.63 14.92 7.23
CA PHE A 145 -3.96 15.34 7.70
C PHE A 145 -4.95 14.19 7.79
N ARG A 146 -4.59 12.98 7.35
CA ARG A 146 -5.54 11.90 7.17
C ARG A 146 -6.27 11.49 8.44
N THR A 147 -5.59 11.33 9.58
CA THR A 147 -6.24 10.99 10.86
C THR A 147 -7.26 12.06 11.25
N THR A 148 -6.87 13.33 11.11
CA THR A 148 -7.76 14.47 11.33
C THR A 148 -8.94 14.44 10.37
N MET A 149 -8.72 14.10 9.10
CA MET A 149 -9.78 14.02 8.10
C MET A 149 -10.66 12.78 8.22
N MET A 150 -10.16 11.67 8.78
CA MET A 150 -10.97 10.50 9.16
C MET A 150 -11.95 10.84 10.29
N GLN A 151 -11.60 11.81 11.15
CA GLN A 151 -12.50 12.27 12.21
C GLN A 151 -13.39 13.44 11.75
N GLN A 152 -12.87 14.34 10.92
CA GLN A 152 -13.56 15.59 10.55
C GLN A 152 -14.35 15.52 9.25
N CYS A 153 -13.89 14.71 8.29
CA CYS A 153 -14.37 14.70 6.91
C CYS A 153 -14.42 13.28 6.35
N ALA A 154 -14.85 12.32 7.18
CA ALA A 154 -14.76 10.89 6.88
C ALA A 154 -15.46 10.54 5.57
N ARG A 155 -16.65 11.10 5.36
CA ARG A 155 -17.49 10.83 4.19
C ARG A 155 -16.94 11.55 2.96
N THR A 156 -16.62 12.83 3.07
CA THR A 156 -16.06 13.63 1.97
C THR A 156 -14.69 13.11 1.50
N CYS A 157 -13.87 12.59 2.42
CA CYS A 157 -12.57 12.01 2.09
C CYS A 157 -12.63 10.52 1.71
N GLY A 158 -13.82 9.90 1.72
CA GLY A 158 -14.03 8.52 1.24
C GLY A 158 -13.52 7.45 2.21
N TYR A 159 -13.40 7.76 3.50
CA TYR A 159 -13.02 6.80 4.54
C TYR A 159 -14.15 5.88 4.97
N CYS A 160 -15.38 6.21 4.58
CA CYS A 160 -16.59 5.46 4.87
C CYS A 160 -17.72 5.88 3.92
N THR A 161 -18.80 5.11 3.88
CA THR A 161 -20.02 5.38 3.09
C THR A 161 -21.24 5.50 3.97
#